data_AF-A0A6A3HFC4-F1
#
_entry.id   AF-A0A6A3HFC4-F1
#
_cell.length_a   1.000
_cell.length_b   1.000
_cell.length_c   1.000
_cell.angle_alpha   90.00
_cell.angle_beta   90.00
_cell.angle_gamma   90.00
#
_symmetry.space_group_name_H-M   'P 1'
#
loop_
_entity.id
_entity.type
_entity.pdbx_description
1 polymer ?
#
loop_
_entity_poly.entity_id
_entity_poly.type
_entity_poly.pdbx_seq_one_letter_code
_entity_poly.pdbx_strand_id
1 'polypeptide(L)'
;MGEADGGGSGNAPGLKETPIDDPYVVYRGPPDYTFCSLPYIQQRYSSAGDTYSTDYVFRMTSPYDVRQEMVAGDVNVGAGVMNVDTESDTGTVSARWFDYYAGMYKYYHVIGCKYDIFIENLKTDPLWAYLMFYNETQPPNEASNDDMQLWDNVKYKYIDRRAAAITSAGYMEGGEHAVNEVTNEGGTSTAIVDSYETSNHVKAGNYTAHFSGEYKPGQYRREIHLDSDVENWTLCTTNPSLPEKLLLRLKPVNDAMSHNNATNYGNDLFFKIRVRLSYLVEFKELKDRFRWPVQRQPLTVTIAQDVKSAN
;
A
#
# COMPACT_ATOMS: atom_id res chain seq x y z
N MET A 1 -38.75 4.28 52.37
CA MET A 1 -38.12 3.12 53.04
C MET A 1 -37.92 2.06 51.97
N GLY A 2 -36.75 1.66 51.51
CA GLY A 2 -35.37 2.08 51.66
C GLY A 2 -34.62 1.31 50.55
N GLU A 3 -33.77 1.99 49.81
CA GLU A 3 -32.83 1.38 48.86
C GLU A 3 -31.59 0.84 49.61
N ALA A 4 -30.94 -0.16 48.98
CA ALA A 4 -29.70 -0.89 49.31
C ALA A 4 -30.00 -2.39 49.54
N ASP A 5 -29.26 -3.36 48.99
CA ASP A 5 -27.82 -3.35 48.77
C ASP A 5 -27.43 -4.40 47.70
N GLY A 6 -26.89 -3.96 46.57
CA GLY A 6 -26.21 -4.80 45.58
C GLY A 6 -24.71 -4.65 45.77
N GLY A 7 -24.18 -5.20 46.86
CA GLY A 7 -22.78 -5.03 47.27
C GLY A 7 -21.79 -5.65 46.29
N GLY A 8 -21.20 -4.83 45.44
CA GLY A 8 -19.99 -5.14 44.65
C GLY A 8 -18.73 -5.05 45.51
N SER A 9 -17.81 -6.00 45.30
CA SER A 9 -16.57 -6.14 46.05
C SER A 9 -15.49 -5.16 45.58
N GLY A 10 -15.33 -4.01 46.23
CA GLY A 10 -14.22 -3.11 45.86
C GLY A 10 -14.09 -1.77 46.60
N ASN A 11 -14.20 -1.72 47.93
CA ASN A 11 -13.93 -0.49 48.70
C ASN A 11 -12.43 -0.23 48.88
N ALA A 12 -11.70 0.03 47.79
CA ALA A 12 -10.37 0.63 47.82
C ALA A 12 -10.42 2.03 47.18
N PRO A 13 -9.88 3.08 47.83
CA PRO A 13 -9.91 4.43 47.30
C PRO A 13 -9.10 4.51 46.00
N GLY A 14 -9.79 4.74 44.88
CA GLY A 14 -9.18 4.92 43.56
C GLY A 14 -9.71 4.02 42.44
N LEU A 15 -10.53 3.01 42.74
CA LEU A 15 -11.15 2.13 41.74
C LEU A 15 -12.67 2.22 41.86
N LYS A 16 -13.25 3.25 41.23
CA LYS A 16 -14.70 3.31 41.04
C LYS A 16 -15.03 2.41 39.86
N GLU A 17 -15.77 1.31 40.09
CA GLU A 17 -16.27 0.47 39.01
C GLU A 17 -17.00 1.32 37.98
N THR A 18 -16.79 1.02 36.70
CA THR A 18 -17.56 1.63 35.60
C THR A 18 -19.04 1.38 35.86
N PRO A 19 -19.90 2.41 35.89
CA PRO A 19 -21.34 2.23 36.06
C PRO A 19 -21.87 1.24 35.02
N ILE A 20 -22.77 0.35 35.45
CA ILE A 20 -23.45 -0.57 34.55
C ILE A 20 -24.42 0.24 33.68
N ASP A 21 -24.30 0.12 32.36
CA ASP A 21 -25.23 0.75 31.42
C ASP A 21 -26.64 0.17 31.60
N ASP A 22 -27.66 1.03 31.58
CA ASP A 22 -29.07 0.63 31.70
C ASP A 22 -29.56 0.00 30.37
N PRO A 23 -29.82 -1.32 30.33
CA PRO A 23 -30.08 -2.01 29.08
C PRO A 23 -31.56 -1.89 28.68
N TYR A 24 -32.03 -0.68 28.34
CA TYR A 24 -33.38 -0.48 27.79
C TYR A 24 -33.57 -1.07 26.39
N VAL A 25 -32.47 -1.44 25.70
CA VAL A 25 -32.51 -2.15 24.41
C VAL A 25 -31.68 -3.42 24.52
N VAL A 26 -32.37 -4.57 24.57
CA VAL A 26 -31.74 -5.89 24.64
C VAL A 26 -31.72 -6.52 23.24
N TYR A 27 -30.53 -6.61 22.65
CA TYR A 27 -30.32 -7.33 21.39
C TYR A 27 -30.11 -8.82 21.64
N ARG A 28 -30.70 -9.67 20.80
CA ARG A 28 -30.46 -11.12 20.80
C ARG A 28 -29.55 -11.46 19.63
N GLY A 29 -28.25 -11.50 19.89
CA GLY A 29 -27.23 -11.71 18.87
C GLY A 29 -26.68 -10.40 18.28
N PRO A 30 -25.69 -10.50 17.38
CA PRO A 30 -25.11 -9.35 16.69
C PRO A 30 -26.11 -8.69 15.73
N PRO A 31 -25.93 -7.40 15.40
CA PRO A 31 -26.83 -6.67 14.48
C PRO A 31 -26.73 -7.20 13.04
N ASP A 32 -27.78 -6.98 12.24
CA ASP A 32 -27.86 -7.42 10.83
C ASP A 32 -26.87 -6.70 9.90
N TYR A 33 -26.38 -5.54 10.32
CA TYR A 33 -25.32 -4.78 9.67
C TYR A 33 -24.44 -4.10 10.71
N THR A 34 -23.21 -3.76 10.33
CA THR A 34 -22.29 -3.00 11.19
C THR A 34 -21.26 -2.23 10.37
N PHE A 35 -20.78 -1.13 10.94
CA PHE A 35 -19.66 -0.38 10.39
C PHE A 35 -18.42 -0.65 11.22
N CYS A 36 -17.29 -0.84 10.56
CA CYS A 36 -16.01 -1.05 11.24
C CYS A 36 -14.87 -0.38 10.49
N SER A 37 -13.82 -0.04 11.25
CA SER A 37 -12.56 0.40 10.69
C SER A 37 -11.58 -0.78 10.68
N LEU A 38 -11.11 -1.15 9.49
CA LEU A 38 -10.17 -2.26 9.31
C LEU A 38 -8.79 -1.70 8.92
N PRO A 39 -7.79 -1.75 9.82
CA PRO A 39 -6.45 -1.30 9.50
C PRO A 39 -5.66 -2.38 8.75
N TYR A 40 -4.92 -1.95 7.74
CA TYR A 40 -3.89 -2.75 7.08
C TYR A 40 -2.55 -2.03 7.24
N ILE A 41 -1.52 -2.77 7.64
CA ILE A 41 -0.17 -2.22 7.83
C ILE A 41 0.81 -3.20 7.21
N GLN A 42 1.61 -2.69 6.28
CA GLN A 42 2.71 -3.44 5.68
C GLN A 42 3.99 -2.62 5.79
N GLN A 43 5.09 -3.31 6.08
CA GLN A 43 6.43 -2.78 5.89
C GLN A 43 7.18 -3.73 4.97
N ARG A 44 7.79 -3.18 3.92
CA ARG A 44 8.56 -3.95 2.95
C ARG A 44 9.92 -3.30 2.75
N TYR A 45 10.93 -4.14 2.66
CA TYR A 45 12.24 -3.77 2.17
C TYR A 45 12.34 -4.32 0.75
N SER A 46 12.74 -3.47 -0.19
CA SER A 46 13.00 -3.89 -1.56
C SER A 46 14.45 -3.64 -1.88
N SER A 47 15.11 -4.66 -2.42
CA SER A 47 16.47 -4.63 -2.95
C SER A 47 16.42 -5.29 -4.31
N ALA A 48 16.20 -4.49 -5.34
CA ALA A 48 16.13 -4.94 -6.72
C ALA A 48 17.30 -4.34 -7.49
N GLY A 49 18.10 -5.20 -8.13
CA GLY A 49 19.19 -4.77 -9.00
C GLY A 49 18.68 -4.54 -10.42
N ASP A 50 19.30 -3.61 -11.14
CA ASP A 50 19.04 -3.38 -12.57
C ASP A 50 17.54 -3.32 -12.92
N THR A 51 16.78 -2.52 -12.18
CA THR A 51 15.32 -2.41 -12.29
C THR A 51 14.91 -1.08 -12.88
N TYR A 52 14.10 -1.12 -13.93
CA TYR A 52 13.59 0.07 -14.62
C TYR A 52 12.34 0.64 -13.95
N SER A 53 11.44 -0.21 -13.45
CA SER A 53 10.29 0.22 -12.67
C SER A 53 9.76 -0.86 -11.74
N THR A 54 9.25 -0.44 -10.58
CA THR A 54 8.65 -1.33 -9.57
C THR A 54 7.30 -0.80 -9.12
N ASP A 55 6.23 -1.57 -9.35
CA ASP A 55 4.84 -1.19 -9.10
C ASP A 55 4.18 -1.86 -7.87
N TYR A 56 3.96 -1.10 -6.80
CA TYR A 56 3.18 -1.57 -5.66
C TYR A 56 1.71 -1.20 -5.79
N VAL A 57 0.84 -2.20 -5.80
CA VAL A 57 -0.60 -2.03 -6.04
C VAL A 57 -1.42 -2.39 -4.80
N PHE A 58 -2.32 -1.49 -4.41
CA PHE A 58 -3.24 -1.68 -3.29
C PHE A 58 -4.69 -1.52 -3.75
N ARG A 59 -5.56 -2.49 -3.44
CA ARG A 59 -6.99 -2.42 -3.74
C ARG A 59 -7.68 -1.53 -2.73
N MET A 60 -8.20 -0.40 -3.18
CA MET A 60 -8.85 0.59 -2.32
C MET A 60 -10.30 0.20 -2.01
N THR A 61 -10.87 -0.70 -2.80
CA THR A 61 -12.24 -1.23 -2.65
C THR A 61 -12.31 -2.61 -1.98
N SER A 62 -11.17 -3.24 -1.64
CA SER A 62 -11.15 -4.60 -1.07
C SER A 62 -10.28 -4.71 0.19
N PRO A 63 -10.89 -4.77 1.39
CA PRO A 63 -10.22 -5.18 2.62
C PRO A 63 -10.05 -6.71 2.71
N TYR A 64 -10.74 -7.47 1.86
CA TYR A 64 -10.55 -8.92 1.71
C TYR A 64 -9.18 -9.23 1.11
N ASP A 65 -8.79 -8.44 0.11
CA ASP A 65 -7.55 -8.62 -0.63
C ASP A 65 -6.87 -7.27 -0.91
N VAL A 66 -6.11 -6.81 0.08
CA VAL A 66 -5.63 -5.44 0.15
C VAL A 66 -4.51 -5.14 -0.84
N ARG A 67 -3.60 -6.07 -1.06
CA ARG A 67 -2.44 -5.85 -1.95
C ARG A 67 -2.42 -6.88 -3.06
N GLN A 68 -2.00 -6.43 -4.23
CA GLN A 68 -1.71 -7.34 -5.33
C GLN A 68 -0.20 -7.67 -5.28
N GLU A 69 0.15 -8.94 -5.51
CA GLU A 69 1.55 -9.30 -5.64
C GLU A 69 2.11 -8.81 -6.97
N MET A 70 3.42 -8.92 -7.13
CA MET A 70 4.13 -8.44 -8.32
C MET A 70 4.91 -9.58 -8.93
N VAL A 71 5.08 -9.53 -10.25
CA VAL A 71 5.93 -10.45 -10.99
C VAL A 71 6.98 -9.66 -11.76
N ALA A 72 8.24 -10.08 -11.63
CA ALA A 72 9.33 -9.54 -12.41
C ALA A 72 9.22 -10.04 -13.85
N GLY A 73 9.37 -9.12 -14.81
CA GLY A 73 9.45 -9.41 -16.23
C GLY A 73 10.59 -8.65 -16.89
N ASP A 74 11.05 -9.17 -18.01
CA ASP A 74 11.97 -8.46 -18.91
C ASP A 74 11.20 -8.05 -20.16
N VAL A 75 11.17 -6.75 -20.43
CA VAL A 75 10.50 -6.19 -21.61
C VAL A 75 11.47 -5.95 -22.77
N ASN A 76 12.78 -6.13 -22.55
CA ASN A 76 13.75 -6.15 -23.64
C ASN A 76 13.74 -7.52 -24.33
N VAL A 77 13.59 -7.53 -25.65
CA VAL A 77 13.66 -8.76 -26.48
C VAL A 77 15.11 -9.07 -26.92
N GLY A 78 16.04 -8.14 -26.67
CA GLY A 78 17.45 -8.23 -27.07
C GLY A 78 18.33 -9.00 -26.08
N ALA A 79 19.65 -8.83 -26.19
CA ALA A 79 20.63 -9.53 -25.35
C ALA A 79 20.88 -8.88 -23.97
N GLY A 80 20.47 -7.62 -23.79
CA GLY A 80 20.50 -6.90 -22.51
C GLY A 80 19.19 -7.06 -21.75
N VAL A 81 19.03 -6.38 -20.63
CA VAL A 81 17.87 -6.56 -19.73
C VAL A 81 17.18 -5.23 -19.42
N MET A 82 15.84 -5.25 -19.38
CA MET A 82 15.01 -4.16 -18.86
C MET A 82 13.98 -4.74 -17.88
N ASN A 83 14.37 -4.87 -16.62
CA ASN A 83 13.52 -5.47 -15.60
C ASN A 83 12.41 -4.51 -15.16
N VAL A 84 11.17 -4.98 -15.24
CA VAL A 84 9.98 -4.28 -14.77
C VAL A 84 9.20 -5.23 -13.86
N ASP A 85 8.81 -4.75 -12.69
CA ASP A 85 7.89 -5.50 -11.84
C ASP A 85 6.46 -5.02 -12.10
N THR A 86 5.63 -5.92 -12.62
CA THR A 86 4.22 -5.65 -12.93
C THR A 86 3.27 -6.37 -11.98
N GLU A 87 1.98 -6.04 -12.04
CA GLU A 87 0.96 -6.63 -11.17
C GLU A 87 0.76 -8.12 -11.44
N SER A 88 0.57 -8.93 -10.38
CA SER A 88 0.32 -10.36 -10.43
C SER A 88 -0.67 -10.78 -9.34
N ASP A 89 -1.66 -11.60 -9.69
CA ASP A 89 -2.73 -11.99 -8.78
C ASP A 89 -2.65 -13.47 -8.41
N THR A 90 -1.85 -13.79 -7.39
CA THR A 90 -1.58 -15.19 -6.99
C THR A 90 -1.83 -15.48 -5.51
N GLY A 91 -2.23 -14.48 -4.71
CA GLY A 91 -2.51 -14.67 -3.29
C GLY A 91 -3.39 -13.56 -2.71
N THR A 92 -4.15 -13.90 -1.67
CA THR A 92 -5.06 -12.99 -0.97
C THR A 92 -4.48 -12.56 0.37
N VAL A 93 -4.46 -11.25 0.64
CA VAL A 93 -4.03 -10.72 1.95
C VAL A 93 -5.08 -9.76 2.51
N SER A 94 -5.76 -10.19 3.57
CA SER A 94 -6.84 -9.40 4.19
C SER A 94 -6.34 -8.33 5.16
N ALA A 95 -7.16 -7.30 5.36
CA ALA A 95 -6.99 -6.30 6.40
C ALA A 95 -7.19 -6.93 7.78
N ARG A 96 -6.62 -6.31 8.82
CA ARG A 96 -6.79 -6.82 10.20
C ARG A 96 -8.26 -6.84 10.57
N TRP A 97 -8.66 -7.94 11.22
CA TRP A 97 -10.03 -8.21 11.67
C TRP A 97 -11.05 -8.43 10.56
N PHE A 98 -10.65 -8.40 9.28
CA PHE A 98 -11.58 -8.71 8.18
C PHE A 98 -12.21 -10.09 8.37
N ASP A 99 -11.41 -11.14 8.60
CA ASP A 99 -11.90 -12.51 8.77
C ASP A 99 -12.88 -12.68 9.94
N TYR A 100 -12.74 -11.86 10.99
CA TYR A 100 -13.65 -11.85 12.12
C TYR A 100 -15.05 -11.39 11.69
N TYR A 101 -15.13 -10.25 10.98
CA TYR A 101 -16.40 -9.73 10.48
C TYR A 101 -16.95 -10.56 9.32
N ALA A 102 -16.09 -11.02 8.39
CA ALA A 102 -16.43 -11.96 7.33
C ALA A 102 -16.92 -13.31 7.88
N GLY A 103 -16.51 -13.68 9.10
CA GLY A 103 -17.05 -14.81 9.84
C GLY A 103 -18.54 -14.66 10.17
N MET A 104 -18.99 -13.44 10.46
CA MET A 104 -20.36 -13.12 10.90
C MET A 104 -21.30 -12.71 9.76
N TYR A 105 -20.80 -11.97 8.78
CA TYR A 105 -21.58 -11.35 7.71
C TYR A 105 -21.28 -11.97 6.35
N LYS A 106 -22.24 -11.91 5.42
CA LYS A 106 -22.10 -12.47 4.05
C LYS A 106 -21.50 -11.47 3.07
N TYR A 107 -21.79 -10.17 3.25
CA TYR A 107 -21.38 -9.13 2.31
C TYR A 107 -20.66 -7.99 3.00
N TYR A 108 -19.80 -7.29 2.25
CA TYR A 108 -19.16 -6.05 2.64
C TYR A 108 -19.28 -4.98 1.53
N HIS A 109 -19.16 -3.73 1.93
CA HIS A 109 -19.01 -2.56 1.07
C HIS A 109 -17.98 -1.62 1.70
N VAL A 110 -17.00 -1.17 0.91
CA VAL A 110 -16.04 -0.15 1.37
C VAL A 110 -16.63 1.22 1.14
N ILE A 111 -16.79 2.00 2.19
CA ILE A 111 -17.28 3.40 2.12
C ILE A 111 -16.15 4.35 1.77
N GLY A 112 -14.93 4.02 2.23
CA GLY A 112 -13.74 4.78 1.93
C GLY A 112 -12.51 4.17 2.58
N CYS A 113 -11.35 4.66 2.16
CA CYS A 113 -10.06 4.22 2.68
C CYS A 113 -9.15 5.42 2.88
N LYS A 114 -8.54 5.54 4.06
CA LYS A 114 -7.45 6.50 4.28
C LYS A 114 -6.12 5.81 4.05
N TYR A 115 -5.24 6.40 3.27
CA TYR A 115 -3.91 5.87 3.02
C TYR A 115 -2.83 6.80 3.56
N ASP A 116 -1.78 6.18 4.10
CA ASP A 116 -0.55 6.80 4.55
C ASP A 116 0.61 5.91 4.12
N ILE A 117 1.45 6.43 3.22
CA ILE A 117 2.55 5.72 2.59
C ILE A 117 3.82 6.50 2.90
N PHE A 118 4.74 5.85 3.59
CA PHE A 118 6.07 6.37 3.87
C PHE A 118 7.11 5.58 3.08
N ILE A 119 8.04 6.30 2.44
CA ILE A 119 9.09 5.74 1.60
C ILE A 119 10.41 6.31 2.10
N GLU A 120 11.40 5.45 2.24
CA GLU A 120 12.77 5.78 2.63
C GLU A 120 13.72 5.18 1.60
N ASN A 121 14.49 6.03 0.91
CA ASN A 121 15.57 5.60 0.05
C ASN A 121 16.76 5.14 0.92
N LEU A 122 17.24 3.93 0.66
CA LEU A 122 18.35 3.33 1.38
C LEU A 122 19.65 3.30 0.56
N LYS A 123 19.63 3.83 -0.67
CA LYS A 123 20.78 3.94 -1.57
C LYS A 123 21.27 5.39 -1.73
N THR A 124 22.46 5.53 -2.30
CA THR A 124 23.07 6.79 -2.76
C THR A 124 22.54 7.24 -4.11
N ASP A 125 21.78 6.39 -4.82
CA ASP A 125 21.15 6.77 -6.07
C ASP A 125 19.75 7.35 -5.78
N PRO A 126 19.40 8.51 -6.35
CA PRO A 126 18.07 9.08 -6.21
C PRO A 126 17.02 8.28 -6.99
N LEU A 127 15.75 8.48 -6.63
CA LEU A 127 14.63 7.82 -7.30
C LEU A 127 13.37 8.70 -7.32
N TRP A 128 12.48 8.41 -8.25
CA TRP A 128 11.16 9.01 -8.33
C TRP A 128 10.10 8.09 -7.74
N ALA A 129 9.15 8.68 -7.01
CA ALA A 129 7.97 7.99 -6.53
C ALA A 129 6.70 8.63 -7.10
N TYR A 130 5.90 7.82 -7.77
CA TYR A 130 4.64 8.20 -8.39
C TYR A 130 3.48 7.48 -7.72
N LEU A 131 2.43 8.23 -7.42
CA LEU A 131 1.20 7.72 -6.84
C LEU A 131 0.02 8.07 -7.75
N MET A 132 -0.72 7.05 -8.17
CA MET A 132 -1.84 7.22 -9.08
C MET A 132 -2.94 6.19 -8.82
N PHE A 133 -4.15 6.50 -9.29
CA PHE A 133 -5.30 5.59 -9.22
C PHE A 133 -5.58 5.01 -10.59
N TYR A 134 -5.91 3.72 -10.63
CA TYR A 134 -6.39 3.04 -11.83
C TYR A 134 -7.36 1.95 -11.41
N ASN A 135 -7.97 1.28 -12.38
CA ASN A 135 -8.94 0.21 -12.15
C ASN A 135 -8.52 -1.07 -12.87
N GLU A 136 -8.79 -1.20 -14.17
CA GLU A 136 -8.47 -2.39 -14.96
C GLU A 136 -7.20 -2.18 -15.79
N THR A 137 -7.11 -1.04 -16.48
CA THR A 137 -5.95 -0.75 -17.31
C THR A 137 -4.82 -0.19 -16.47
N GLN A 138 -3.78 -0.99 -16.23
CA GLN A 138 -2.57 -0.52 -15.55
C GLN A 138 -1.85 0.54 -16.42
N PRO A 139 -1.42 1.67 -15.84
CA PRO A 139 -0.59 2.65 -16.53
C PRO A 139 0.69 2.01 -17.09
N PRO A 140 1.15 2.37 -18.30
CA PRO A 140 2.27 1.70 -18.96
C PRO A 140 3.55 1.82 -18.13
N ASN A 141 4.22 0.68 -17.87
CA ASN A 141 5.44 0.58 -17.06
C ASN A 141 6.67 1.21 -17.72
N GLU A 142 6.63 1.38 -19.04
CA GLU A 142 7.72 1.91 -19.86
C GLU A 142 7.77 3.44 -19.90
N ALA A 143 6.70 4.14 -19.51
CA ALA A 143 6.62 5.59 -19.58
C ALA A 143 7.82 6.28 -18.89
N SER A 144 8.29 7.38 -19.49
CA SER A 144 9.38 8.18 -18.96
C SER A 144 8.95 8.94 -17.71
N ASN A 145 9.91 9.35 -16.87
CA ASN A 145 9.61 10.15 -15.68
C ASN A 145 8.95 11.49 -16.05
N ASP A 146 9.29 12.07 -17.20
CA ASP A 146 8.73 13.34 -17.68
C ASP A 146 7.28 13.17 -18.15
N ASP A 147 6.98 12.12 -18.92
CA ASP A 147 5.61 11.81 -19.33
C ASP A 147 4.70 11.60 -18.11
N MET A 148 5.17 10.82 -17.13
CA MET A 148 4.41 10.53 -15.92
C MET A 148 4.12 11.76 -15.06
N GLN A 149 4.98 12.78 -15.10
CA GLN A 149 4.76 14.05 -14.39
C GLN A 149 3.66 14.91 -15.03
N LEU A 150 3.38 14.70 -16.32
CA LEU A 150 2.33 15.39 -17.08
C LEU A 150 0.97 14.70 -17.00
N TRP A 151 0.93 13.45 -16.54
CA TRP A 151 -0.31 12.69 -16.43
C TRP A 151 -1.25 13.32 -15.40
N ASP A 152 -2.53 13.39 -15.78
CA ASP A 152 -3.56 13.92 -14.91
C ASP A 152 -3.66 13.11 -13.60
N ASN A 153 -3.95 13.79 -12.49
CA ASN A 153 -4.14 13.19 -11.16
C ASN A 153 -3.02 12.27 -10.67
N VAL A 154 -1.80 12.36 -11.22
CA VAL A 154 -0.61 11.69 -10.70
C VAL A 154 0.06 12.61 -9.67
N LYS A 155 0.32 12.08 -8.48
CA LYS A 155 1.16 12.75 -7.48
C LYS A 155 2.56 12.17 -7.59
N TYR A 156 3.58 13.01 -7.61
CA TYR A 156 4.96 12.54 -7.67
C TYR A 156 5.83 13.25 -6.62
N LYS A 157 6.89 12.58 -6.21
CA LYS A 157 7.92 13.12 -5.32
C LYS A 157 9.30 12.62 -5.76
N TYR A 158 10.25 13.54 -5.81
CA TYR A 158 11.66 13.20 -5.93
C TYR A 158 12.18 12.77 -4.56
N ILE A 159 12.83 11.62 -4.49
CA ILE A 159 13.48 11.12 -3.28
C ILE A 159 14.97 11.16 -3.50
N ASP A 160 15.62 12.05 -2.75
CA ASP A 160 17.05 12.31 -2.90
C ASP A 160 17.88 11.15 -2.34
N ARG A 161 19.17 11.19 -2.63
CA ARG A 161 20.14 10.22 -2.16
C ARG A 161 20.29 10.25 -0.64
N ARG A 162 20.57 9.08 -0.06
CA ARG A 162 20.87 8.99 1.38
C ARG A 162 22.18 9.68 1.75
N ALA A 163 23.15 9.65 0.84
CA ALA A 163 24.46 10.26 0.97
C ALA A 163 24.95 10.77 -0.39
N ALA A 164 25.57 11.95 -0.42
CA ALA A 164 26.19 12.57 -1.59
C ALA A 164 27.70 12.73 -1.37
N ALA A 165 28.51 12.47 -2.39
CA ALA A 165 29.90 12.91 -2.43
C ALA A 165 29.95 14.45 -2.57
N ILE A 166 30.90 15.08 -1.89
CA ILE A 166 31.15 16.52 -2.02
C ILE A 166 32.63 16.79 -2.24
N THR A 167 32.94 17.80 -3.04
CA THR A 167 34.30 18.29 -3.22
C THR A 167 34.84 18.90 -1.91
N SER A 168 36.16 19.07 -1.83
CA SER A 168 36.82 19.80 -0.73
C SER A 168 36.34 21.26 -0.56
N ALA A 169 35.76 21.85 -1.60
CA ALA A 169 35.18 23.20 -1.58
C ALA A 169 33.67 23.19 -1.21
N GLY A 170 33.08 22.02 -0.96
CA GLY A 170 31.68 21.86 -0.53
C GLY A 170 30.66 21.81 -1.67
N TYR A 171 31.08 21.75 -2.92
CA TYR A 171 30.18 21.50 -4.06
C TYR A 171 29.74 20.03 -4.10
N MET A 172 28.48 19.76 -4.43
CA MET A 172 28.01 18.39 -4.64
C MET A 172 28.67 17.78 -5.87
N GLU A 173 29.19 16.58 -5.71
CA GLU A 173 29.64 15.74 -6.81
C GLU A 173 28.46 14.85 -7.19
N GLY A 174 27.86 15.16 -8.33
CA GLY A 174 26.76 14.41 -8.89
C GLY A 174 27.19 13.80 -10.20
N GLY A 175 27.00 12.50 -10.32
CA GLY A 175 27.03 11.74 -11.57
C GLY A 175 26.00 12.14 -12.62
N GLU A 176 25.63 13.41 -12.72
CA GLU A 176 24.67 13.89 -13.72
C GLU A 176 25.31 13.81 -15.12
N HIS A 177 24.51 13.42 -16.12
CA HIS A 177 24.97 13.30 -17.49
C HIS A 177 25.55 14.64 -18.00
N ALA A 178 26.79 14.62 -18.48
CA ALA A 178 27.54 15.83 -18.84
C ALA A 178 26.98 16.63 -20.04
N VAL A 179 25.93 16.14 -20.69
CA VAL A 179 25.41 16.72 -21.93
C VAL A 179 23.90 16.88 -21.82
N ASN A 180 23.45 18.13 -21.69
CA ASN A 180 22.04 18.50 -21.63
C ASN A 180 21.62 19.16 -22.94
N GLU A 181 21.83 18.46 -24.07
CA GLU A 181 21.63 19.06 -25.39
C GLU A 181 20.33 18.67 -26.10
N VAL A 182 19.61 17.60 -25.74
CA VAL A 182 18.33 17.30 -26.40
C VAL A 182 17.41 16.45 -25.51
N THR A 183 16.11 16.76 -25.55
CA THR A 183 14.96 15.87 -25.31
C THR A 183 15.00 14.64 -26.21
N ASN A 184 16.03 13.80 -26.05
CA ASN A 184 16.17 12.54 -26.74
C ASN A 184 16.17 11.44 -25.69
N GLU A 185 15.00 10.82 -25.51
CA GLU A 185 14.71 9.71 -24.59
C GLU A 185 15.45 8.39 -24.97
N GLY A 186 16.61 8.48 -25.62
CA GLY A 186 17.42 7.35 -26.10
C GLY A 186 18.91 7.66 -26.21
N GLY A 187 19.41 8.71 -25.53
CA GLY A 187 20.83 9.09 -25.55
C GLY A 187 21.71 8.12 -24.76
N THR A 188 22.62 7.43 -25.44
CA THR A 188 23.72 6.64 -24.88
C THR A 188 24.75 7.53 -24.18
N SER A 189 24.46 7.97 -22.96
CA SER A 189 25.54 8.46 -22.09
C SER A 189 25.57 7.62 -20.84
N THR A 190 26.75 7.05 -20.54
CA THR A 190 27.02 6.34 -19.30
C THR A 190 26.92 7.35 -18.15
N ALA A 191 26.19 7.02 -17.08
CA ALA A 191 26.15 7.86 -15.89
C ALA A 191 27.57 8.06 -15.35
N ILE A 192 27.94 9.30 -15.02
CA ILE A 192 29.24 9.56 -14.40
C ILE A 192 29.18 9.01 -12.97
N VAL A 193 30.21 8.31 -12.52
CA VAL A 193 30.22 7.72 -11.17
C VAL A 193 30.55 8.82 -10.16
N ASP A 194 29.78 8.90 -9.07
CA ASP A 194 30.10 9.77 -7.93
C ASP A 194 31.53 9.45 -7.44
N SER A 195 32.42 10.43 -7.53
CA SER A 195 33.82 10.28 -7.12
C SER A 195 33.96 10.70 -5.66
N TYR A 196 34.08 9.75 -4.75
CA TYR A 196 34.29 10.07 -3.34
C TYR A 196 35.74 10.50 -3.11
N GLU A 197 35.93 11.78 -2.77
CA GLU A 197 37.23 12.30 -2.36
C GLU A 197 37.81 11.53 -1.16
N THR A 198 39.16 11.52 -1.05
CA THR A 198 39.86 10.81 0.03
C THR A 198 39.71 11.55 1.37
N SER A 199 38.52 11.53 2.00
CA SER A 199 38.21 12.01 3.36
C SER A 199 36.70 11.82 3.69
N ASN A 200 36.23 12.34 4.82
CA ASN A 200 34.81 12.37 5.21
C ASN A 200 34.03 13.48 4.47
N HIS A 201 33.99 13.40 3.15
CA HIS A 201 33.25 14.36 2.31
C HIS A 201 31.90 13.78 1.89
N VAL A 202 31.03 13.55 2.87
CA VAL A 202 29.68 13.01 2.66
C VAL A 202 28.64 13.95 3.25
N LYS A 203 27.59 14.24 2.48
CA LYS A 203 26.42 15.00 2.93
C LYS A 203 25.17 14.12 2.91
N ALA A 204 24.35 14.19 3.95
CA ALA A 204 23.02 13.55 3.94
C ALA A 204 22.04 14.33 3.04
N GLY A 205 21.29 13.62 2.20
CA GLY A 205 20.23 14.19 1.37
C GLY A 205 18.84 14.06 2.01
N ASN A 206 17.80 14.47 1.28
CA ASN A 206 16.40 14.23 1.68
C ASN A 206 15.90 12.88 1.12
N TYR A 207 16.21 11.82 1.86
CA TYR A 207 15.98 10.44 1.44
C TYR A 207 14.59 9.88 1.81
N THR A 208 13.62 10.75 2.14
CA THR A 208 12.29 10.29 2.56
C THR A 208 11.17 10.97 1.79
N ALA A 209 10.10 10.23 1.53
CA ALA A 209 8.86 10.75 0.98
C ALA A 209 7.65 10.20 1.73
N HIS A 210 6.58 10.99 1.71
CA HIS A 210 5.32 10.65 2.37
C HIS A 210 4.15 10.99 1.48
N PHE A 211 3.26 10.04 1.24
CA PHE A 211 1.99 10.28 0.58
C PHE A 211 0.86 9.97 1.55
N SER A 212 -0.10 10.88 1.65
CA SER A 212 -1.31 10.67 2.42
C SER A 212 -2.52 11.15 1.66
N GLY A 213 -3.66 10.54 1.95
CA GLY A 213 -4.92 10.99 1.40
C GLY A 213 -6.07 10.08 1.79
N GLU A 214 -7.20 10.39 1.19
CA GLU A 214 -8.44 9.67 1.38
C GLU A 214 -8.96 9.24 0.01
N TYR A 215 -9.60 8.09 0.01
CA TYR A 215 -10.22 7.46 -1.12
C TYR A 215 -11.69 7.23 -0.81
N LYS A 216 -12.55 7.51 -1.78
CA LYS A 216 -13.96 7.13 -1.77
C LYS A 216 -14.29 6.38 -3.07
N PRO A 217 -15.13 5.33 -3.01
CA PRO A 217 -15.62 4.66 -4.22
C PRO A 217 -16.20 5.65 -5.24
N GLY A 218 -15.84 5.47 -6.51
CA GLY A 218 -16.30 6.31 -7.61
C GLY A 218 -15.64 7.70 -7.69
N GLN A 219 -14.62 7.98 -6.87
CA GLN A 219 -13.90 9.26 -6.89
C GLN A 219 -13.07 9.44 -8.17
N TYR A 220 -12.42 8.38 -8.64
CA TYR A 220 -11.49 8.45 -9.77
C TYR A 220 -12.13 7.87 -11.04
N ARG A 221 -12.82 8.74 -11.79
CA ARG A 221 -13.54 8.42 -13.04
C ARG A 221 -12.57 8.34 -14.20
N ARG A 222 -12.01 7.18 -14.49
CA ARG A 222 -11.12 7.01 -15.65
C ARG A 222 -11.71 6.18 -16.78
N GLU A 223 -12.68 5.33 -16.50
CA GLU A 223 -13.24 4.42 -17.50
C GLU A 223 -14.78 4.39 -17.44
N ILE A 224 -15.42 4.32 -18.61
CA ILE A 224 -16.88 4.24 -18.76
C ILE A 224 -17.27 2.76 -18.64
N HIS A 225 -18.02 2.43 -17.60
CA HIS A 225 -18.42 1.07 -17.27
C HIS A 225 -19.92 0.86 -17.43
N LEU A 226 -20.33 -0.41 -17.57
CA LEU A 226 -21.73 -0.81 -17.54
C LEU A 226 -22.24 -0.76 -16.10
N ASP A 227 -23.54 -0.49 -15.93
CA ASP A 227 -24.17 -0.41 -14.61
C ASP A 227 -24.05 -1.72 -13.82
N SER A 228 -23.95 -2.86 -14.51
CA SER A 228 -23.74 -4.18 -13.91
C SER A 228 -22.38 -4.34 -13.24
N ASP A 229 -21.37 -3.58 -13.64
CA ASP A 229 -20.02 -3.70 -13.09
C ASP A 229 -19.87 -2.87 -11.80
N VAL A 230 -20.82 -1.95 -11.57
CA VAL A 230 -20.91 -1.07 -10.41
C VAL A 230 -21.85 -1.66 -9.36
N GLU A 231 -21.52 -2.85 -8.85
CA GLU A 231 -22.23 -3.43 -7.72
C GLU A 231 -21.67 -2.89 -6.40
N ASN A 232 -22.55 -2.32 -5.56
CA ASN A 232 -22.13 -1.79 -4.26
C ASN A 232 -21.75 -2.89 -3.25
N TRP A 233 -22.23 -4.13 -3.42
CA TRP A 233 -22.11 -5.17 -2.41
C TRP A 233 -21.28 -6.34 -2.90
N THR A 234 -20.25 -6.68 -2.15
CA THR A 234 -19.33 -7.78 -2.49
C THR A 234 -19.44 -8.90 -1.46
N LEU A 235 -19.40 -10.15 -1.92
CA LEU A 235 -19.32 -11.30 -1.01
C LEU A 235 -18.01 -11.25 -0.22
N CYS A 236 -18.04 -11.61 1.06
CA CYS A 236 -16.85 -11.65 1.92
C CYS A 236 -15.75 -12.64 1.47
N THR A 237 -15.98 -13.41 0.40
CA THR A 237 -15.05 -14.39 -0.17
C THR A 237 -14.53 -13.99 -1.56
N THR A 238 -14.91 -12.81 -2.07
CA THR A 238 -14.52 -12.35 -3.40
C THR A 238 -14.07 -10.89 -3.38
N ASN A 239 -13.37 -10.50 -4.43
CA ASN A 239 -13.09 -9.10 -4.74
C ASN A 239 -14.31 -8.44 -5.40
N PRO A 240 -14.45 -7.11 -5.29
CA PRO A 240 -15.47 -6.36 -6.02
C PRO A 240 -15.27 -6.50 -7.53
N SER A 241 -16.36 -6.46 -8.30
CA SER A 241 -16.35 -6.52 -9.77
C SER A 241 -15.55 -5.38 -10.39
N LEU A 242 -15.69 -4.17 -9.84
CA LEU A 242 -14.91 -3.01 -10.22
C LEU A 242 -13.82 -2.74 -9.16
N PRO A 243 -12.59 -3.23 -9.35
CA PRO A 243 -11.50 -2.89 -8.45
C PRO A 243 -11.03 -1.46 -8.75
N GLU A 244 -11.03 -0.59 -7.74
CA GLU A 244 -10.26 0.66 -7.81
C GLU A 244 -8.98 0.47 -6.99
N LYS A 245 -7.86 0.74 -7.64
CA LYS A 245 -6.52 0.41 -7.16
C LYS A 245 -5.67 1.68 -7.05
N LEU A 246 -4.85 1.70 -6.01
CA LEU A 246 -3.79 2.69 -5.79
C LEU A 246 -2.46 2.08 -6.22
N LEU A 247 -1.84 2.69 -7.23
CA LEU A 247 -0.52 2.34 -7.71
C LEU A 247 0.52 3.29 -7.10
N LEU A 248 1.52 2.72 -6.43
CA LEU A 248 2.78 3.37 -6.11
C LEU A 248 3.86 2.80 -7.04
N ARG A 249 4.31 3.60 -8.00
CA ARG A 249 5.43 3.26 -8.88
C ARG A 249 6.71 3.92 -8.40
N LEU A 250 7.77 3.14 -8.29
CA LEU A 250 9.12 3.63 -8.03
C LEU A 250 9.99 3.42 -9.26
N LYS A 251 10.70 4.48 -9.68
CA LYS A 251 11.57 4.47 -10.85
C LYS A 251 12.91 5.12 -10.53
N PRO A 252 14.01 4.68 -11.14
CA PRO A 252 15.26 5.43 -11.11
C PRO A 252 15.12 6.75 -11.89
N VAL A 253 16.08 7.66 -11.71
CA VAL A 253 16.12 8.93 -12.45
C VAL A 253 16.48 8.73 -13.92
N ASN A 254 17.23 7.68 -14.24
CA ASN A 254 17.55 7.32 -15.61
C ASN A 254 16.33 6.67 -16.29
N ASP A 255 15.88 7.25 -17.40
CA ASP A 255 14.78 6.74 -18.24
C ASP A 255 15.24 6.24 -19.61
N ALA A 256 16.55 6.06 -19.83
CA ALA A 256 17.03 5.49 -21.08
C ALA A 256 16.38 4.11 -21.31
N MET A 257 15.85 3.88 -22.51
CA MET A 257 15.22 2.60 -22.86
C MET A 257 15.43 2.24 -24.33
N SER A 258 15.43 0.94 -24.63
CA SER A 258 15.41 0.42 -26.00
C SER A 258 14.95 -1.03 -26.03
N HIS A 259 13.96 -1.34 -26.87
CA HIS A 259 13.52 -2.70 -27.13
C HIS A 259 14.41 -3.33 -28.20
N ASN A 260 15.04 -4.46 -27.90
CA ASN A 260 15.99 -5.19 -28.74
C ASN A 260 17.41 -4.60 -28.76
N ASN A 261 18.00 -4.41 -27.58
CA ASN A 261 19.39 -3.97 -27.41
C ASN A 261 20.19 -4.96 -26.52
N ALA A 262 21.52 -4.91 -26.60
CA ALA A 262 22.44 -5.64 -25.72
C ALA A 262 22.74 -4.91 -24.39
N THR A 263 22.24 -3.69 -24.23
CA THR A 263 22.47 -2.81 -23.07
C THR A 263 21.39 -3.03 -22.01
N ASN A 264 21.76 -2.87 -20.73
CA ASN A 264 20.83 -2.87 -19.62
C ASN A 264 20.34 -1.45 -19.33
N TYR A 265 19.05 -1.32 -18.99
CA TYR A 265 18.40 -0.03 -18.83
C TYR A 265 17.87 0.24 -17.41
N GLY A 266 18.05 -0.71 -16.49
CA GLY A 266 17.66 -0.52 -15.09
C GLY A 266 18.77 0.08 -14.24
N ASN A 267 18.39 0.53 -13.05
CA ASN A 267 19.32 0.88 -11.98
C ASN A 267 18.94 0.10 -10.72
N ASP A 268 19.89 -0.01 -9.79
CA ASP A 268 19.62 -0.64 -8.51
C ASP A 268 18.68 0.23 -7.66
N LEU A 269 17.56 -0.35 -7.22
CA LEU A 269 16.63 0.29 -6.31
C LEU A 269 16.70 -0.40 -4.94
N PHE A 270 17.12 0.36 -3.92
CA PHE A 270 17.12 -0.10 -2.53
C PHE A 270 16.36 0.88 -1.64
N PHE A 271 15.18 0.47 -1.18
CA PHE A 271 14.28 1.33 -0.42
C PHE A 271 13.43 0.54 0.57
N LYS A 272 12.83 1.27 1.51
CA LYS A 272 11.85 0.76 2.47
C LYS A 272 10.53 1.49 2.30
N ILE A 273 9.45 0.72 2.21
CA ILE A 273 8.09 1.26 2.17
C ILE A 273 7.35 0.82 3.42
N ARG A 274 6.62 1.76 4.02
CA ARG A 274 5.63 1.48 5.06
C ARG A 274 4.28 2.01 4.57
N VAL A 275 3.34 1.10 4.39
CA VAL A 275 1.97 1.41 3.97
C VAL A 275 1.03 1.17 5.13
N ARG A 276 0.16 2.15 5.39
CA ARG A 276 -0.94 2.06 6.34
C ARG A 276 -2.22 2.45 5.63
N LEU A 277 -3.16 1.52 5.55
CA LEU A 277 -4.49 1.74 5.01
C LEU A 277 -5.49 1.57 6.14
N SER A 278 -6.49 2.44 6.20
CA SER A 278 -7.60 2.36 7.15
C SER A 278 -8.90 2.35 6.37
N TYR A 279 -9.45 1.16 6.18
CA TYR A 279 -10.72 0.97 5.48
C TYR A 279 -11.87 1.27 6.43
N LEU A 280 -12.86 2.02 5.96
CA LEU A 280 -14.17 2.12 6.59
C LEU A 280 -15.12 1.21 5.81
N VAL A 281 -15.61 0.16 6.46
CA VAL A 281 -16.33 -0.93 5.81
C VAL A 281 -17.68 -1.11 6.47
N GLU A 282 -18.71 -1.21 5.65
CA GLU A 282 -20.03 -1.67 6.05
C GLU A 282 -20.14 -3.17 5.76
N PHE A 283 -20.44 -3.95 6.79
CA PHE A 283 -20.81 -5.35 6.64
C PHE A 283 -22.32 -5.47 6.76
N LYS A 284 -22.92 -6.33 5.93
CA LYS A 284 -24.36 -6.61 5.99
C LYS A 284 -24.67 -8.08 5.87
N GLU A 285 -25.92 -8.38 6.21
CA GLU A 285 -26.53 -9.69 6.14
C GLU A 285 -25.78 -10.70 6.99
N LEU A 286 -26.25 -10.80 8.23
CA LEU A 286 -25.76 -11.78 9.17
C LEU A 286 -25.97 -13.20 8.63
N LYS A 287 -24.97 -14.06 8.76
CA LYS A 287 -25.11 -15.47 8.39
C LYS A 287 -26.21 -16.13 9.21
N ASP A 288 -26.99 -16.98 8.57
CA ASP A 288 -28.23 -17.56 9.12
C ASP A 288 -28.04 -18.22 10.49
N ARG A 289 -26.87 -18.82 10.74
CA ARG A 289 -26.53 -19.47 12.03
C ARG A 289 -26.46 -18.51 13.22
N PHE A 290 -26.20 -17.22 12.99
CA PHE A 290 -26.24 -16.20 14.04
C PHE A 290 -27.62 -15.57 14.18
N ARG A 291 -28.40 -15.51 13.10
CA ARG A 291 -29.78 -15.00 13.12
C ARG A 291 -30.75 -16.00 13.76
N TRP A 292 -30.55 -17.28 13.47
CA TRP A 292 -31.34 -18.40 13.97
C TRP A 292 -30.42 -19.53 14.44
N PRO A 293 -29.87 -19.44 15.67
CA PRO A 293 -28.95 -20.44 16.18
C PRO A 293 -29.66 -21.79 16.38
N VAL A 294 -29.24 -22.80 15.61
CA VAL A 294 -29.68 -24.20 15.74
C VAL A 294 -28.78 -25.02 16.67
N GLN A 295 -27.66 -24.45 17.10
CA GLN A 295 -26.70 -25.02 18.05
C GLN A 295 -26.44 -24.02 19.17
N ARG A 296 -26.09 -24.51 20.36
CA ARG A 296 -25.85 -23.65 21.54
C ARG A 296 -24.78 -22.59 21.31
N GLN A 297 -23.77 -22.87 20.48
CA GLN A 297 -22.65 -21.98 20.17
C GLN A 297 -22.30 -22.11 18.66
N PRO A 298 -22.73 -21.16 17.80
CA PRO A 298 -22.59 -21.30 16.34
C PRO A 298 -21.21 -20.93 15.77
N LEU A 299 -20.35 -20.22 16.52
CA LEU A 299 -19.00 -19.81 16.12
C LEU A 299 -18.03 -20.01 17.29
N THR A 300 -16.85 -20.55 16.98
CA THR A 300 -15.73 -20.65 17.92
C THR A 300 -14.60 -19.76 17.43
N VAL A 301 -14.19 -18.77 18.23
CA VAL A 301 -12.98 -17.98 17.97
C VAL A 301 -11.83 -18.62 18.71
N THR A 302 -10.87 -19.19 17.97
CA THR A 302 -9.65 -19.73 18.58
C THR A 302 -8.69 -18.57 18.85
N ILE A 303 -8.41 -18.32 20.13
CA ILE A 303 -7.36 -17.39 20.54
C ILE A 303 -6.05 -18.16 20.51
N ALA A 304 -5.12 -17.77 19.64
CA ALA A 304 -3.75 -18.28 19.72
C ALA A 304 -3.13 -17.78 21.02
N GLN A 305 -2.76 -18.69 21.92
CA GLN A 305 -1.95 -18.33 23.08
C GLN A 305 -0.50 -18.21 22.62
N ASP A 306 0.18 -17.12 23.02
CA ASP A 306 1.63 -17.01 22.81
C ASP A 306 2.29 -18.22 23.49
N VAL A 307 3.01 -19.02 22.70
CA VAL A 307 3.82 -20.11 23.24
C VAL A 307 4.89 -19.46 24.11
N LYS A 308 4.79 -19.58 25.43
CA LYS A 308 5.92 -19.31 26.33
C LYS A 308 7.06 -20.19 25.87
N SER A 309 8.14 -19.58 25.37
CA SER A 309 9.41 -20.26 25.18
C SER A 309 9.78 -20.90 26.52
N ALA A 310 9.84 -22.23 26.57
CA ALA A 310 10.43 -22.91 27.71
C ALA A 310 11.91 -22.53 27.73
N ASN A 311 12.35 -21.93 28.84
CA ASN A 311 13.75 -21.61 29.11
C ASN A 311 14.64 -22.85 29.02
#